data_AF-A0A533I6H4-F1
#
_entry.id   AF-A0A533I6H4-F1
#
_cell.length_a   1.000
_cell.length_b   1.000
_cell.length_c   1.000
_cell.angle_alpha   90.00
_cell.angle_beta   90.00
_cell.angle_gamma   90.00
#
_symmetry.space_group_name_H-M   'P 1'
#
loop_
_entity.id
_entity.type
_entity.pdbx_description
1 polymer ?
#
loop_
_entity_poly.entity_id
_entity_poly.type
_entity_poly.pdbx_seq_one_letter_code
_entity_poly.pdbx_strand_id
1 'polypeptide(L)' 'MSELTQYLVCDVELKVSGPHQKTVTAWTASALRRIADRLERHEFDDGHHDVTDNAGRSIGSVYFDFSEGYESDEP' A
#
# COMPACT_ATOMS: atom_id res chain seq x y z
N MET A 1 -18.21 -25.06 -10.76
CA MET A 1 -16.81 -24.68 -10.48
C MET A 1 -16.90 -23.57 -9.46
N SER A 2 -16.35 -23.75 -8.27
CA SER A 2 -16.26 -22.65 -7.30
C SER A 2 -15.31 -21.60 -7.87
N GLU A 3 -15.76 -20.36 -8.04
CA GLU A 3 -14.91 -19.25 -8.44
C GLU A 3 -13.97 -18.93 -7.27
N LEU A 4 -12.66 -18.85 -7.54
CA LEU A 4 -11.68 -18.40 -6.57
C LEU A 4 -11.81 -16.88 -6.45
N THR A 5 -12.23 -16.40 -5.29
CA THR A 5 -12.29 -14.97 -4.99
C THR A 5 -10.89 -14.50 -4.59
N GLN A 6 -10.45 -13.39 -5.20
CA GLN A 6 -9.16 -12.76 -4.89
C GLN A 6 -9.34 -11.77 -3.75
N TYR A 7 -8.48 -11.87 -2.75
CA TYR A 7 -8.46 -10.97 -1.59
C TYR A 7 -7.13 -10.23 -1.53
N LEU A 8 -7.19 -8.96 -1.09
CA LEU A 8 -6.02 -8.15 -0.83
C LEU A 8 -6.14 -7.52 0.57
N VAL A 9 -5.22 -7.86 1.46
CA VAL A 9 -4.97 -7.08 2.68
C VAL A 9 -3.86 -6.07 2.39
N CYS A 10 -4.09 -4.82 2.78
CA CYS A 10 -3.16 -3.71 2.54
C CYS A 10 -3.07 -2.84 3.80
N ASP A 11 -1.89 -2.79 4.41
CA ASP A 11 -1.61 -1.98 5.59
C ASP A 11 -0.50 -0.97 5.30
N VAL A 12 -0.80 0.32 5.51
CA VAL A 12 0.13 1.42 5.21
C VAL A 12 0.50 2.16 6.50
N GLU A 13 1.79 2.21 6.83
CA GLU A 13 2.31 3.02 7.94
C GLU A 13 3.33 4.05 7.40
N LEU A 14 3.02 5.34 7.57
CA LEU A 14 3.88 6.45 7.13
C LEU A 14 4.20 7.41 8.28
N LYS A 15 5.47 7.77 8.41
CA LYS A 15 6.01 8.76 9.37
C LYS A 15 6.63 9.91 8.59
N VAL A 16 5.80 10.87 8.22
CA VAL A 16 6.19 12.03 7.42
C VAL A 16 6.35 13.27 8.30
N SER A 17 7.51 13.92 8.21
CA SER A 17 7.81 15.16 8.93
C SER A 17 8.18 16.28 7.97
N GLY A 18 7.80 17.52 8.27
CA GLY A 18 8.06 18.68 7.41
C GLY A 18 7.80 20.01 8.12
N PRO A 19 8.13 21.13 7.46
CA PRO A 19 8.15 22.46 8.09
C PRO A 19 6.75 23.01 8.42
N HIS A 20 5.70 22.54 7.75
CA HIS A 20 4.33 22.96 7.98
C HIS A 20 3.36 21.81 7.69
N GLN A 21 2.18 21.81 8.32
CA GLN A 21 1.14 20.80 8.13
C GLN A 21 0.78 20.59 6.66
N LYS A 22 0.57 21.67 5.90
CA LYS A 22 0.24 21.60 4.46
C LYS A 22 1.30 20.82 3.66
N THR A 23 2.58 21.01 3.99
CA THR A 23 3.68 20.29 3.33
C THR A 23 3.64 18.81 3.68
N VAL A 24 3.47 18.47 4.96
CA VAL A 24 3.36 17.07 5.42
C VAL A 24 2.19 16.37 4.74
N THR A 25 1.00 16.98 4.73
CA THR A 25 -0.19 16.41 4.07
C THR A 25 0.05 16.18 2.57
N ALA A 26 0.67 17.14 1.88
CA ALA A 26 0.96 17.01 0.46
C ALA A 26 1.95 15.87 0.17
N TRP A 27 3.01 15.73 0.98
CA TRP A 27 3.99 14.65 0.85
C TRP A 27 3.39 13.28 1.17
N THR A 28 2.59 13.16 2.22
CA THR A 28 1.87 11.92 2.54
C THR A 28 0.96 11.52 1.38
N ALA A 29 0.14 12.44 0.86
CA ALA A 29 -0.72 12.17 -0.29
C ALA A 29 0.08 11.74 -1.53
N SER A 30 1.24 12.37 -1.77
CA SER A 30 2.13 11.99 -2.88
C SER A 30 2.75 10.61 -2.69
N ALA A 31 3.03 10.17 -1.46
CA ALA A 31 3.50 8.81 -1.19
C ALA A 31 2.40 7.78 -1.45
N LEU A 32 1.19 8.03 -0.95
CA LEU A 32 0.03 7.16 -1.16
C LEU A 32 -0.30 6.96 -2.65
N ARG A 33 -0.28 8.04 -3.44
CA ARG A 33 -0.47 7.95 -4.90
C ARG A 33 0.58 7.07 -5.57
N ARG A 34 1.86 7.23 -5.18
CA ARG A 34 2.94 6.39 -5.73
C ARG A 34 2.78 4.92 -5.34
N ILE A 35 2.30 4.63 -4.13
CA ILE A 35 1.98 3.24 -3.74
C ILE A 35 0.86 2.71 -4.64
N ALA A 36 -0.23 3.46 -4.83
CA ALA A 36 -1.32 3.05 -5.72
C ALA A 36 -0.84 2.84 -7.17
N ASP A 37 -0.09 3.78 -7.73
CA ASP A 37 0.44 3.69 -9.11
C ASP A 37 1.31 2.43 -9.29
N ARG A 38 2.12 2.06 -8.28
CA ARG A 38 2.97 0.86 -8.31
C ARG A 38 2.15 -0.43 -8.14
N LEU A 39 1.12 -0.40 -7.30
CA LEU A 39 0.20 -1.52 -7.11
C LEU A 39 -0.55 -1.85 -8.40
N GLU A 40 -1.05 -0.84 -9.12
CA GLU A 40 -1.69 -1.01 -10.43
C GLU A 40 -0.76 -1.57 -11.50
N ARG A 41 0.55 -1.35 -11.35
CA ARG A 41 1.58 -1.87 -12.25
C ARG A 41 2.07 -3.27 -11.88
N HIS A 42 1.50 -3.89 -10.84
CA HIS A 42 1.93 -5.17 -10.30
C HIS A 42 3.41 -5.16 -9.87
N GLU A 43 3.87 -4.04 -9.29
CA GLU A 43 5.27 -3.86 -8.84
C GLU A 43 5.47 -4.20 -7.35
N PHE A 44 4.51 -4.90 -6.74
CA PHE A 44 4.60 -5.41 -5.38
C PHE A 44 4.33 -6.91 -5.38
N ASP A 45 5.12 -7.62 -4.57
CA ASP A 45 4.87 -8.99 -4.15
C ASP A 45 4.23 -9.01 -2.75
N ASP A 46 3.89 -10.18 -2.24
CA ASP A 46 3.50 -10.34 -0.84
C ASP A 46 4.59 -9.86 0.13
N GLY A 47 4.17 -9.27 1.24
CA GLY A 47 5.02 -8.86 2.34
C GLY A 47 5.22 -7.36 2.45
N HIS A 48 6.28 -6.97 3.16
CA HIS A 48 6.58 -5.59 3.49
C HIS A 48 7.48 -4.92 2.43
N HIS A 49 7.11 -3.70 2.06
CA HIS A 49 7.85 -2.87 1.11
C HIS A 49 8.13 -1.50 1.71
N ASP A 50 9.36 -1.01 1.54
CA ASP A 50 9.74 0.33 1.97
C ASP A 50 9.05 1.40 1.13
N VAL A 51 8.60 2.47 1.79
CA VAL A 51 8.05 3.66 1.15
C VAL A 51 9.02 4.82 1.32
N THR A 52 9.44 5.43 0.21
CA THR A 52 10.37 6.56 0.23
C THR A 52 9.72 7.88 -0.19
N ASP A 53 10.23 8.99 0.31
CA ASP A 53 9.92 10.32 -0.23
C ASP A 53 10.55 10.54 -1.61
N ASN A 54 10.38 11.73 -2.18
CA ASN A 54 10.95 12.07 -3.49
C ASN A 54 12.48 12.25 -3.48
N ALA A 55 13.10 12.33 -2.29
CA ALA A 55 14.54 12.38 -2.11
C ALA A 55 15.14 10.98 -1.82
N GLY A 56 14.33 9.92 -1.88
CA GLY A 56 14.75 8.55 -1.60
C GLY A 56 14.90 8.23 -0.11
N ARG A 57 14.47 9.12 0.80
CA ARG A 57 14.50 8.83 2.23
C ARG A 57 13.32 7.94 2.60
N SER A 58 13.57 6.87 3.36
CA SER A 58 12.48 6.04 3.89
C SER A 58 11.60 6.88 4.82
N ILE A 59 10.30 6.79 4.59
CA ILE A 59 9.24 7.47 5.35
C ILE A 59 8.21 6.49 5.91
N GLY A 60 8.46 5.19 5.84
CA GLY A 60 7.57 4.15 6.33
C GLY A 60 7.58 2.91 5.45
N SER A 61 6.53 2.10 5.57
CA SER A 61 6.37 0.83 4.86
C SER A 61 4.92 0.57 4.51
N VAL A 62 4.70 -0.25 3.49
CA VAL A 62 3.41 -0.84 3.15
C VAL A 62 3.52 -2.36 3.18
N TYR A 63 2.50 -3.03 3.69
CA TYR A 63 2.35 -4.49 3.66
C TYR A 63 1.24 -4.87 2.68
N PHE A 64 1.49 -5.88 1.85
CA PHE A 64 0.50 -6.50 0.98
C PHE A 64 0.41 -8.00 1.24
N ASP A 65 -0.81 -8.54 1.19
CA ASP A 65 -1.10 -9.97 1.21
C ASP A 65 -2.17 -10.27 0.16
N PHE A 66 -1.70 -10.82 -0.96
CA PHE A 66 -2.50 -11.27 -2.09
C PHE A 66 -2.87 -12.74 -1.84
N SER A 67 -4.11 -12.99 -1.43
CA SER A 67 -4.59 -14.32 -1.09
C SER A 67 -5.76 -14.75 -1.96
N GLU A 68 -5.83 -16.05 -2.25
CA GLU A 68 -6.96 -16.67 -2.94
C GLU A 68 -7.80 -17.43 -1.93
N GLY A 69 -9.11 -17.25 -1.97
CA GLY A 69 -10.04 -17.97 -1.12
C GLY A 69 -11.32 -18.35 -1.85
N TYR A 70 -12.12 -19.18 -1.22
CA TYR A 70 -13.49 -19.41 -1.65
C TYR A 70 -14.39 -18.49 -0.83
N GLU A 71 -15.28 -17.74 -1.49
CA GLU A 71 -16.47 -17.22 -0.81
C GLU A 71 -17.24 -18.44 -0.30
N SER A 72 -17.04 -18.77 0.97
CA SER A 72 -17.96 -19.64 1.68
C SER A 72 -19.18 -18.77 1.92
N ASP A 73 -20.16 -18.86 1.04
CA ASP A 73 -21.53 -18.48 1.34
C ASP A 73 -21.95 -19.37 2.53
N GLU A 74 -21.64 -18.95 3.75
CA GLU A 74 -22.10 -19.63 4.95
C GLU A 74 -23.64 -19.51 4.97
N PRO A 75 -24.38 -20.62 5.17
CA PRO A 75 -25.83 -20.69 5.06
C PRO A 75 -26.60 -19.95 6.16
#